data_AF-A0A662JUX5-F1
#
_entry.id   AF-A0A662JUX5-F1
#
_cell.length_a   1.000
_cell.length_b   1.000
_cell.length_c   1.000
_cell.angle_alpha   90.00
_cell.angle_beta   90.00
_cell.angle_gamma   90.00
#
_symmetry.space_group_name_H-M   'P 1'
#
loop_
_entity.id
_entity.type
_entity.pdbx_description
1 polymer ?
#
loop_
_entity_poly.entity_id
_entity_poly.type
_entity_poly.pdbx_seq_one_letter_code
_entity_poly.pdbx_strand_id
1 'polypeptide(L)'
;MYLQPWVIVYFIAAIFCFLTANSFVKSKNTSRLLLGYLVLASGCWALLDGLTQISSPEIGLIIQNTVMLLSVFVVFFFLLLAYSFIVPLKRKTLPLLMLVPLFTGLTFSLFGEVYLNAERVYINGFSYIHMAYNDVSFILTVSILFILIIAGFLLMAKAIKTTKDEDLRKNITLFTTGVLIAITSSYILGTGEIVYHLPPLSSVAISIGIAVSSLSFKTKHVLAS
;
A
#
# COMPACT_ATOMS: atom_id res chain seq x y z
N MET A 1 21.32 -21.88 -3.49
CA MET A 1 20.56 -20.65 -3.16
C MET A 1 19.99 -20.85 -1.77
N TYR A 2 20.51 -20.16 -0.75
CA TYR A 2 19.94 -20.26 0.60
C TYR A 2 18.60 -19.53 0.62
N LEU A 3 17.57 -20.15 1.21
CA LEU A 3 16.26 -19.53 1.39
C LEU A 3 16.42 -18.33 2.34
N GLN A 4 16.17 -17.13 1.82
CA GLN A 4 16.27 -15.89 2.58
C GLN A 4 15.02 -15.72 3.46
N PRO A 5 15.13 -15.62 4.80
CA PRO A 5 13.96 -15.57 5.67
C PRO A 5 12.99 -14.41 5.39
N TRP A 6 13.50 -13.22 5.02
CA TRP A 6 12.63 -12.07 4.67
C TRP A 6 11.80 -12.34 3.41
N VAL A 7 12.33 -13.08 2.44
CA VAL A 7 11.61 -13.45 1.21
C VAL A 7 10.29 -14.16 1.57
N ILE A 8 10.35 -15.10 2.52
CA ILE A 8 9.18 -15.84 3.00
C ILE A 8 8.15 -14.88 3.61
N VAL A 9 8.61 -13.89 4.39
CA VAL A 9 7.74 -12.93 5.06
C VAL A 9 6.92 -12.10 4.06
N TYR A 10 7.49 -11.69 2.93
CA TYR A 10 6.72 -11.01 1.88
C TYR A 10 5.59 -11.87 1.33
N PHE A 11 5.86 -13.16 1.04
CA PHE A 11 4.85 -14.08 0.52
C PHE A 11 3.75 -14.35 1.56
N ILE A 12 4.10 -14.52 2.83
CA ILE A 12 3.12 -14.67 3.92
C ILE A 12 2.26 -13.41 4.03
N ALA A 13 2.86 -12.23 4.00
CA ALA A 13 2.14 -10.95 4.03
C ALA A 13 1.17 -10.81 2.85
N ALA A 14 1.62 -11.15 1.64
CA ALA A 14 0.81 -11.13 0.43
C ALA A 14 -0.37 -12.11 0.54
N ILE A 15 -0.14 -13.37 0.93
CA ILE A 15 -1.19 -14.37 1.14
C ILE A 15 -2.23 -13.87 2.15
N PHE A 16 -1.78 -13.34 3.28
CA PHE A 16 -2.68 -12.78 4.30
C PHE A 16 -3.55 -11.64 3.75
N CYS A 17 -2.95 -10.74 2.96
CA CYS A 17 -3.68 -9.67 2.27
C CYS A 17 -4.70 -10.24 1.27
N PHE A 18 -4.33 -11.21 0.44
CA PHE A 18 -5.25 -11.83 -0.53
C PHE A 18 -6.44 -12.51 0.16
N LEU A 19 -6.20 -13.27 1.23
CA LEU A 19 -7.27 -13.89 2.02
C LEU A 19 -8.21 -12.84 2.64
N THR A 20 -7.64 -11.74 3.12
CA THR A 20 -8.40 -10.63 3.72
C THR A 20 -9.23 -9.90 2.66
N ALA A 21 -8.61 -9.53 1.54
CA ALA A 21 -9.25 -8.85 0.41
C ALA A 21 -10.43 -9.65 -0.15
N ASN A 22 -10.33 -10.97 -0.25
CA ASN A 22 -11.40 -11.84 -0.75
C ASN A 22 -12.73 -11.67 0.02
N SER A 23 -12.66 -11.32 1.31
CA SER A 23 -13.86 -11.06 2.14
C SER A 23 -14.55 -9.72 1.84
N PHE A 24 -13.89 -8.83 1.10
CA PHE A 24 -14.32 -7.46 0.81
C PHE A 24 -14.65 -7.24 -0.67
N VAL A 25 -13.84 -7.78 -1.59
CA VAL A 25 -13.98 -7.56 -3.04
C VAL A 25 -15.28 -8.12 -3.65
N LYS A 26 -15.92 -9.08 -2.96
CA LYS A 26 -17.22 -9.63 -3.37
C LYS A 26 -18.41 -8.81 -2.87
N SER A 27 -18.17 -7.73 -2.13
CA SER A 27 -19.24 -6.90 -1.56
C SER A 27 -19.95 -6.06 -2.63
N LYS A 28 -21.25 -5.82 -2.41
CA LYS A 28 -22.03 -4.84 -3.18
C LYS A 28 -21.84 -3.40 -2.68
N ASN A 29 -21.37 -3.21 -1.44
CA ASN A 29 -21.10 -1.90 -0.87
C ASN A 29 -19.79 -1.33 -1.44
N THR A 30 -19.83 -0.09 -1.94
CA THR A 30 -18.70 0.58 -2.59
C THR A 30 -17.51 0.75 -1.65
N SER A 31 -17.71 1.20 -0.41
CA SER A 31 -16.62 1.39 0.56
C SER A 31 -15.95 0.06 0.92
N ARG A 32 -16.72 -1.03 1.07
CA ARG A 32 -16.16 -2.38 1.26
C ARG A 32 -15.35 -2.83 0.05
N LEU A 33 -15.85 -2.57 -1.16
CA LEU A 33 -15.13 -2.90 -2.38
C LEU A 33 -13.80 -2.14 -2.48
N LEU A 34 -13.81 -0.83 -2.17
CA LEU A 34 -12.60 0.01 -2.13
C LEU A 34 -11.60 -0.47 -1.08
N LEU A 35 -12.07 -0.85 0.11
CA LEU A 35 -11.25 -1.48 1.14
C LEU A 35 -10.61 -2.78 0.63
N GLY A 36 -11.39 -3.60 -0.07
CA GLY A 36 -10.89 -4.81 -0.71
C GLY A 36 -9.79 -4.53 -1.73
N TYR A 37 -9.94 -3.50 -2.56
CA TYR A 37 -8.90 -3.09 -3.52
C TYR A 37 -7.67 -2.49 -2.86
N LEU A 38 -7.84 -1.72 -1.78
CA LEU A 38 -6.72 -1.20 -0.99
C LEU A 38 -5.87 -2.34 -0.41
N VAL A 39 -6.51 -3.32 0.24
CA VAL A 39 -5.83 -4.50 0.82
C VAL A 39 -5.20 -5.35 -0.28
N LEU A 40 -5.87 -5.50 -1.42
CA LEU A 40 -5.35 -6.25 -2.56
C LEU A 40 -4.10 -5.58 -3.13
N ALA A 41 -4.14 -4.26 -3.36
CA ALA A 41 -3.02 -3.50 -3.90
C ALA A 41 -1.81 -3.52 -2.96
N SER A 42 -2.03 -3.42 -1.64
CA SER A 42 -0.95 -3.57 -0.67
C SER A 42 -0.38 -4.99 -0.67
N GLY A 43 -1.21 -6.02 -0.75
CA GLY A 43 -0.75 -7.41 -0.89
C GLY A 43 0.11 -7.65 -2.13
N CYS A 44 -0.28 -7.06 -3.27
CA CYS A 44 0.52 -7.09 -4.49
C CYS A 44 1.87 -6.36 -4.33
N TRP A 45 1.91 -5.25 -3.59
CA TRP A 45 3.16 -4.55 -3.29
C TRP A 45 4.14 -5.46 -2.56
N ALA A 46 3.74 -6.06 -1.43
CA ALA A 46 4.60 -6.99 -0.71
C ALA A 46 5.05 -8.17 -1.60
N LEU A 47 4.15 -8.74 -2.42
CA LEU A 47 4.50 -9.81 -3.35
C LEU A 47 5.59 -9.38 -4.34
N LEU A 48 5.45 -8.21 -4.97
CA LEU A 48 6.42 -7.70 -5.94
C LEU A 48 7.78 -7.39 -5.29
N ASP A 49 7.81 -6.88 -4.06
CA ASP A 49 9.07 -6.72 -3.33
C ASP A 49 9.73 -8.07 -3.04
N GLY A 50 8.95 -9.08 -2.63
CA GLY A 50 9.45 -10.45 -2.49
C GLY A 50 10.02 -11.02 -3.79
N LEU A 51 9.34 -10.79 -4.91
CA LEU A 51 9.82 -11.19 -6.25
C LEU A 51 11.10 -10.45 -6.65
N THR A 52 11.20 -9.16 -6.32
CA THR A 52 12.42 -8.36 -6.54
C THR A 52 13.61 -9.06 -5.88
N GLN A 53 13.49 -9.47 -4.63
CA GLN A 53 14.60 -10.05 -3.86
C GLN A 53 15.13 -11.40 -4.40
N ILE A 54 14.29 -12.16 -5.11
CA ILE A 54 14.68 -13.46 -5.71
C ILE A 54 15.05 -13.36 -7.20
N SER A 55 14.82 -12.22 -7.84
CA SER A 55 15.08 -12.01 -9.26
C SER A 55 16.55 -11.68 -9.57
N SER A 56 16.92 -11.49 -10.84
CA SER A 56 18.18 -10.82 -11.19
C SER A 56 18.06 -9.30 -11.01
N PRO A 57 19.14 -8.54 -10.84
CA PRO A 57 19.07 -7.08 -10.69
C PRO A 57 18.26 -6.38 -11.79
N GLU A 58 18.42 -6.78 -13.04
CA GLU A 58 17.73 -6.19 -14.19
C GLU A 58 16.21 -6.44 -14.12
N ILE A 59 15.81 -7.66 -13.76
CA ILE A 59 14.39 -8.00 -13.56
C ILE A 59 13.84 -7.29 -12.33
N GLY A 60 14.62 -7.20 -11.25
CA GLY A 60 14.26 -6.49 -10.03
C GLY A 60 13.94 -5.03 -10.30
N LEU A 61 14.73 -4.36 -11.15
CA LEU A 61 14.48 -2.98 -11.55
C LEU A 61 13.12 -2.81 -12.25
N ILE A 62 12.77 -3.72 -13.16
CA ILE A 62 11.46 -3.72 -13.84
C ILE A 62 10.32 -3.94 -12.84
N ILE A 63 10.50 -4.86 -11.90
CA ILE A 63 9.50 -5.14 -10.87
C ILE A 63 9.30 -3.91 -9.97
N GLN A 64 10.38 -3.21 -9.58
CA GLN A 64 10.29 -2.00 -8.75
C GLN A 64 9.58 -0.84 -9.44
N ASN A 65 9.74 -0.68 -10.76
CA ASN A 65 8.91 0.28 -11.51
C ASN A 65 7.42 -0.06 -11.45
N THR A 66 7.07 -1.34 -11.36
CA THR A 66 5.68 -1.80 -11.16
C THR A 66 5.22 -1.57 -9.71
N VAL A 67 6.12 -1.72 -8.73
CA VAL A 67 5.86 -1.36 -7.32
C VAL A 67 5.52 0.13 -7.19
N MET A 68 6.22 1.00 -7.93
CA MET A 68 5.89 2.43 -7.96
C MET A 68 4.45 2.68 -8.40
N LEU A 69 4.00 2.03 -9.49
CA LEU A 69 2.62 2.07 -9.94
C LEU A 69 1.65 1.59 -8.85
N LEU A 70 1.96 0.48 -8.16
CA LEU A 70 1.14 -0.03 -7.07
C LEU A 70 1.04 0.93 -5.88
N SER A 71 2.13 1.64 -5.55
CA SER A 71 2.12 2.63 -4.46
C SER A 71 1.10 3.75 -4.73
N VAL A 72 0.98 4.20 -5.98
CA VAL A 72 -0.03 5.17 -6.42
C VAL A 72 -1.44 4.60 -6.25
N PHE A 73 -1.66 3.33 -6.62
CA PHE A 73 -2.95 2.67 -6.39
C PHE A 73 -3.31 2.56 -4.91
N VAL A 74 -2.36 2.22 -4.04
CA VAL A 74 -2.58 2.13 -2.58
C VAL A 74 -3.02 3.49 -2.03
N VAL A 75 -2.29 4.55 -2.34
CA VAL A 75 -2.64 5.92 -1.89
C VAL A 75 -3.99 6.35 -2.46
N PHE A 76 -4.25 6.07 -3.73
CA PHE A 76 -5.51 6.41 -4.38
C PHE A 76 -6.70 5.69 -3.75
N PHE A 77 -6.62 4.38 -3.52
CA PHE A 77 -7.71 3.63 -2.88
C PHE A 77 -7.92 4.07 -1.44
N PHE A 78 -6.86 4.42 -0.71
CA PHE A 78 -6.98 4.98 0.63
C PHE A 78 -7.74 6.33 0.61
N LEU A 79 -7.36 7.24 -0.28
CA LEU A 79 -8.02 8.53 -0.43
C LEU A 79 -9.49 8.37 -0.84
N LEU A 80 -9.76 7.48 -1.80
CA LEU A 80 -11.11 7.24 -2.31
C LEU A 80 -12.00 6.55 -1.27
N LEU A 81 -11.43 5.61 -0.48
CA LEU A 81 -12.09 5.01 0.67
C LEU A 81 -12.45 6.09 1.71
N ALA A 82 -11.48 6.94 2.08
CA ALA A 82 -11.69 8.02 3.03
C ALA A 82 -12.79 8.99 2.58
N TYR A 83 -12.79 9.37 1.30
CA TYR A 83 -13.84 10.18 0.70
C TYR A 83 -15.20 9.48 0.73
N SER A 84 -15.24 8.17 0.48
CA SER A 84 -16.48 7.39 0.42
C SER A 84 -17.26 7.36 1.74
N PHE A 85 -16.59 7.57 2.88
CA PHE A 85 -17.26 7.65 4.19
C PHE A 85 -17.99 8.98 4.41
N ILE A 86 -17.66 10.01 3.63
CA ILE A 86 -18.29 11.33 3.70
C ILE A 86 -19.34 11.46 2.59
N VAL A 87 -18.99 11.05 1.37
CA VAL A 87 -19.82 11.20 0.18
C VAL A 87 -20.04 9.83 -0.46
N PRO A 88 -21.30 9.38 -0.60
CA PRO A 88 -21.61 8.11 -1.24
C PRO A 88 -21.11 8.05 -2.68
N LEU A 89 -20.29 7.05 -2.99
CA LEU A 89 -19.76 6.82 -4.34
C LEU A 89 -20.63 5.82 -5.11
N LYS A 90 -21.00 6.19 -6.35
CA LYS A 90 -21.71 5.30 -7.26
C LYS A 90 -20.73 4.27 -7.82
N ARG A 91 -20.99 2.97 -7.61
CA ARG A 91 -20.11 1.88 -8.08
C ARG A 91 -19.73 1.99 -9.56
N LYS A 92 -20.65 2.46 -10.42
CA LYS A 92 -20.42 2.64 -11.86
C LYS A 92 -19.33 3.66 -12.22
N THR A 93 -18.98 4.58 -11.31
CA THR A 93 -17.93 5.59 -11.55
C THR A 93 -16.55 5.08 -11.17
N LEU A 94 -16.43 3.95 -10.45
CA LEU A 94 -15.14 3.41 -10.03
C LEU A 94 -14.18 3.13 -11.19
N PRO A 95 -14.58 2.47 -12.30
CA PRO A 95 -13.65 2.21 -13.41
C PRO A 95 -13.08 3.50 -14.01
N LEU A 96 -13.91 4.54 -14.12
CA LEU A 96 -13.47 5.84 -14.62
C LEU A 96 -12.47 6.49 -13.65
N LEU A 97 -12.75 6.43 -12.35
CA LEU A 97 -11.86 6.95 -11.31
C LEU A 97 -10.51 6.21 -11.28
N MET A 98 -10.50 4.91 -11.59
CA MET A 98 -9.27 4.11 -11.69
C MET A 98 -8.34 4.51 -12.84
N LEU A 99 -8.82 5.29 -13.83
CA LEU A 99 -7.95 5.85 -14.86
C LEU A 99 -6.93 6.84 -14.26
N VAL A 100 -7.30 7.57 -13.21
CA VAL A 100 -6.42 8.57 -12.57
C VAL A 100 -5.15 7.94 -12.00
N PRO A 101 -5.20 6.95 -11.07
CA PRO A 101 -3.98 6.32 -10.56
C PRO A 101 -3.26 5.52 -11.64
N LEU A 102 -3.97 4.97 -12.63
CA LEU A 102 -3.35 4.25 -13.74
C LEU A 102 -2.47 5.19 -14.58
N PHE A 103 -3.02 6.32 -15.07
CA PHE A 103 -2.25 7.27 -15.87
C PHE A 103 -1.14 7.94 -15.06
N THR A 104 -1.44 8.31 -13.81
CA THR A 104 -0.46 8.94 -12.92
C THR A 104 0.70 7.98 -12.66
N GLY A 105 0.41 6.75 -12.23
CA GLY A 105 1.43 5.76 -11.94
C GLY A 105 2.20 5.32 -13.18
N LEU A 106 1.55 5.14 -14.34
CA LEU A 106 2.25 4.86 -15.59
C LEU A 106 3.19 6.01 -15.98
N THR A 107 2.77 7.26 -15.78
CA THR A 107 3.62 8.43 -16.06
C THR A 107 4.85 8.43 -15.15
N PHE A 108 4.67 8.20 -13.84
CA PHE A 108 5.79 8.08 -12.90
C PHE A 108 6.72 6.91 -13.23
N SER A 109 6.16 5.74 -13.56
CA SER A 109 6.96 4.55 -13.90
C SER A 109 7.70 4.66 -15.22
N LEU A 110 7.18 5.40 -16.21
CA LEU A 110 7.79 5.54 -17.53
C LEU A 110 8.75 6.74 -17.63
N PHE A 111 8.48 7.82 -16.91
CA PHE A 111 9.21 9.10 -17.08
C PHE A 111 9.83 9.64 -15.79
N GLY A 112 9.55 9.05 -14.62
CA GLY A 112 10.00 9.59 -13.34
C GLY A 112 11.47 9.36 -13.02
N GLU A 113 12.16 8.47 -13.76
CA GLU A 113 13.57 8.09 -13.53
C GLU A 113 13.91 7.86 -12.04
N VAL A 114 12.99 7.27 -11.28
CA VAL A 114 13.16 7.12 -9.82
C VAL A 114 14.24 6.09 -9.48
N TYR A 115 14.30 5.00 -10.24
CA TYR A 115 15.28 3.94 -10.08
C TYR A 115 16.32 4.03 -11.20
N LEU A 116 17.58 4.23 -10.82
CA LEU A 116 18.69 4.40 -11.76
C LEU A 116 19.36 3.06 -12.09
N ASN A 117 19.54 2.22 -11.07
CA ASN A 117 20.19 0.92 -11.21
C ASN A 117 19.76 -0.03 -10.09
N ALA A 118 20.08 -1.32 -10.26
CA ALA A 118 19.91 -2.34 -9.24
C ALA A 118 21.20 -3.15 -9.10
N GLU A 119 21.57 -3.49 -7.88
CA GLU A 119 22.76 -4.31 -7.61
C GLU A 119 22.46 -5.38 -6.55
N ARG A 120 23.16 -6.51 -6.64
CA ARG A 120 23.07 -7.57 -5.63
C ARG A 120 24.12 -7.30 -4.55
N VAL A 121 23.64 -7.03 -3.33
CA VAL A 121 24.48 -6.75 -2.16
C VAL A 121 24.38 -7.92 -1.17
N TYR A 122 25.40 -8.07 -0.32
CA TYR A 122 25.47 -9.13 0.69
C TYR A 122 25.66 -8.54 2.08
N ILE A 123 24.81 -8.94 3.02
CA ILE A 123 24.95 -8.62 4.45
C ILE A 123 24.99 -9.93 5.23
N ASN A 124 26.03 -10.16 6.03
CA ASN A 124 26.18 -11.35 6.86
C ASN A 124 25.96 -12.68 6.10
N GLY A 125 26.44 -12.76 4.85
CA GLY A 125 26.30 -13.94 3.99
C GLY A 125 24.95 -14.06 3.24
N PHE A 126 24.05 -13.10 3.46
CA PHE A 126 22.75 -13.07 2.82
C PHE A 126 22.69 -12.04 1.68
N SER A 127 22.25 -12.47 0.50
CA SER A 127 22.08 -11.56 -0.63
C SER A 127 20.75 -10.82 -0.59
N TYR A 128 20.69 -9.60 -1.08
CA TYR A 128 19.45 -8.89 -1.40
C TYR A 128 19.68 -7.99 -2.61
N ILE A 129 18.60 -7.53 -3.26
CA ILE A 129 18.69 -6.55 -4.34
C ILE A 129 18.56 -5.16 -3.72
N HIS A 130 19.64 -4.39 -3.83
CA HIS A 130 19.66 -2.98 -3.50
C HIS A 130 19.34 -2.16 -4.75
N MET A 131 18.53 -1.12 -4.57
CA MET A 131 18.13 -0.22 -5.64
C MET A 131 18.89 1.10 -5.47
N ALA A 132 19.50 1.59 -6.53
CA ALA A 132 20.06 2.92 -6.61
C ALA A 132 18.96 3.88 -7.08
N TYR A 133 18.74 4.96 -6.32
CA TYR A 133 17.68 5.92 -6.57
C TYR A 133 18.23 7.21 -7.16
N ASN A 134 17.42 7.88 -7.98
CA ASN A 134 17.60 9.30 -8.23
C ASN A 134 17.02 10.06 -7.04
N ASP A 135 17.88 10.62 -6.18
CA ASP A 135 17.48 11.24 -4.92
C ASP A 135 16.39 12.31 -5.10
N VAL A 136 16.50 13.16 -6.13
CA VAL A 136 15.55 14.24 -6.39
C VAL A 136 14.19 13.66 -6.78
N SER A 137 14.16 12.77 -7.77
CA SER A 137 12.92 12.14 -8.24
C SER A 137 12.27 11.28 -7.16
N PHE A 138 13.09 10.58 -6.35
CA PHE A 138 12.62 9.77 -5.24
C PHE A 138 11.98 10.64 -4.15
N ILE A 139 12.66 11.69 -3.68
CA ILE A 139 12.13 12.60 -2.65
C ILE A 139 10.85 13.27 -3.13
N LEU A 140 10.80 13.74 -4.38
CA LEU A 140 9.60 14.37 -4.94
C LEU A 140 8.42 13.38 -4.98
N THR A 141 8.66 12.17 -5.48
CA THR A 141 7.63 11.12 -5.55
C THR A 141 7.10 10.76 -4.17
N VAL A 142 8.00 10.50 -3.20
CA VAL A 142 7.62 10.17 -1.82
C VAL A 142 6.86 11.34 -1.17
N SER A 143 7.28 12.58 -1.40
CA SER A 143 6.62 13.77 -0.86
C SER A 143 5.20 13.95 -1.40
N ILE A 144 5.00 13.77 -2.72
CA ILE A 144 3.68 13.86 -3.35
C ILE A 144 2.74 12.78 -2.78
N LEU A 145 3.21 11.53 -2.71
CA LEU A 145 2.43 10.43 -2.13
C LEU A 145 2.10 10.69 -0.66
N PHE A 146 3.05 11.22 0.11
CA PHE A 146 2.86 11.56 1.51
C PHE A 146 1.82 12.67 1.72
N ILE A 147 1.84 13.72 0.90
CA ILE A 147 0.81 14.80 0.93
C ILE A 147 -0.58 14.22 0.67
N LEU A 148 -0.72 13.31 -0.30
CA LEU A 148 -1.99 12.65 -0.60
C LEU A 148 -2.45 11.73 0.55
N ILE A 149 -1.53 11.05 1.23
CA ILE A 149 -1.81 10.28 2.44
C ILE A 149 -2.35 11.20 3.55
N ILE A 150 -1.71 12.35 3.78
CA ILE A 150 -2.19 13.35 4.75
C ILE A 150 -3.61 13.79 4.41
N ALA A 151 -3.88 14.10 3.14
CA ALA A 151 -5.23 14.45 2.69
C ALA A 151 -6.25 13.34 2.98
N GLY A 152 -5.87 12.07 2.78
CA GLY A 152 -6.68 10.91 3.18
C GLY A 152 -6.98 10.88 4.68
N PHE A 153 -5.98 11.11 5.53
CA PHE A 153 -6.18 11.20 6.98
C PHE A 153 -7.08 12.37 7.40
N LEU A 154 -6.96 13.52 6.74
CA LEU A 154 -7.85 14.66 6.98
C LEU A 154 -9.31 14.32 6.63
N LEU A 155 -9.54 13.59 5.53
CA LEU A 155 -10.86 13.09 5.17
C LEU A 155 -11.37 12.06 6.20
N MET A 156 -10.54 11.14 6.67
CA MET A 156 -10.93 10.19 7.72
C MET A 156 -11.30 10.90 9.03
N ALA A 157 -10.51 11.90 9.45
CA ALA A 157 -10.81 12.70 10.63
C ALA A 157 -12.15 13.44 10.49
N LYS A 158 -12.44 13.97 9.30
CA LYS A 158 -13.75 14.56 8.98
C LYS A 158 -14.85 13.50 9.04
N ALA A 159 -14.67 12.33 8.44
CA ALA A 159 -15.63 11.23 8.46
C ALA A 159 -15.98 10.84 9.90
N ILE A 160 -14.99 10.61 10.77
CA ILE A 160 -15.18 10.28 12.20
C ILE A 160 -16.05 11.32 12.91
N LYS A 161 -15.85 12.62 12.63
CA LYS A 161 -16.64 13.71 13.24
C LYS A 161 -18.08 13.76 12.72
N THR A 162 -18.30 13.41 11.45
CA THR A 162 -19.61 13.52 10.80
C THR A 162 -20.47 12.26 10.91
N THR A 163 -19.87 11.10 11.15
CA THR A 163 -20.60 9.83 11.26
C THR A 163 -21.42 9.77 12.56
N LYS A 164 -22.74 9.64 12.42
CA LYS A 164 -23.68 9.51 13.54
C LYS A 164 -23.77 8.10 14.11
N ASP A 165 -23.58 7.08 13.26
CA ASP A 165 -23.56 5.67 13.66
C ASP A 165 -22.30 5.39 14.49
N GLU A 166 -22.49 4.97 15.75
CA GLU A 166 -21.39 4.78 16.69
C GLU A 166 -20.49 3.60 16.31
N ASP A 167 -21.06 2.52 15.78
CA ASP A 167 -20.32 1.34 15.36
C ASP A 167 -19.46 1.65 14.14
N LEU A 168 -20.03 2.36 13.16
CA LEU A 168 -19.29 2.81 11.99
C LEU A 168 -18.18 3.80 12.37
N ARG A 169 -18.48 4.77 13.24
CA ARG A 169 -17.48 5.73 13.75
C ARG A 169 -16.33 5.02 14.46
N LYS A 170 -16.63 4.01 15.29
CA LYS A 170 -15.62 3.19 15.98
C LYS A 170 -14.75 2.43 14.98
N ASN A 171 -15.35 1.83 13.95
CA ASN A 171 -14.59 1.08 12.94
C ASN A 171 -13.71 1.97 12.07
N ILE A 172 -14.21 3.15 11.67
CA ILE A 172 -13.42 4.17 10.96
C ILE A 172 -12.26 4.63 11.85
N THR A 173 -12.49 4.85 13.15
CA THR A 173 -11.43 5.24 14.10
C THR A 173 -10.37 4.15 14.23
N LEU A 174 -10.76 2.90 14.48
CA LEU A 174 -9.83 1.77 14.59
C LEU A 174 -9.01 1.57 13.32
N PHE A 175 -9.65 1.64 12.15
CA PHE A 175 -8.97 1.54 10.87
C PHE A 175 -7.98 2.69 10.67
N THR A 176 -8.40 3.93 10.94
CA THR A 176 -7.54 5.13 10.79
C THR A 176 -6.30 5.02 11.68
N THR A 177 -6.48 4.68 12.95
CA THR A 177 -5.36 4.50 13.89
C THR A 177 -4.44 3.37 13.47
N GLY A 178 -5.00 2.23 13.04
CA GLY A 178 -4.20 1.09 12.57
C GLY A 178 -3.39 1.41 11.32
N VAL A 179 -3.98 2.10 10.34
CA VAL A 179 -3.27 2.54 9.12
C VAL A 179 -2.19 3.58 9.46
N LEU A 180 -2.44 4.49 10.41
CA LEU A 180 -1.43 5.45 10.87
C LEU A 180 -0.21 4.74 11.49
N ILE A 181 -0.45 3.73 12.34
CA ILE A 181 0.63 2.91 12.93
C ILE A 181 1.38 2.16 11.82
N ALA A 182 0.66 1.60 10.85
CA ALA A 182 1.25 0.86 9.72
C ALA A 182 2.18 1.74 8.88
N ILE A 183 1.71 2.94 8.51
CA ILE A 183 2.48 3.92 7.73
C ILE A 183 3.69 4.39 8.53
N THR A 184 3.52 4.73 9.81
CA THR A 184 4.62 5.16 10.68
C THR A 184 5.70 4.07 10.79
N SER A 185 5.28 2.82 11.01
CA SER A 185 6.19 1.67 11.08
C SER A 185 6.90 1.44 9.75
N SER A 186 6.19 1.58 8.63
CA SER A 186 6.75 1.46 7.28
C SER A 186 7.83 2.52 7.01
N TYR A 187 7.61 3.77 7.40
CA TYR A 187 8.61 4.84 7.28
C TYR A 187 9.85 4.60 8.17
N ILE A 188 9.66 4.11 9.39
CA ILE A 188 10.78 3.75 10.29
C ILE A 188 11.62 2.64 9.66
N LEU A 189 10.98 1.58 9.15
CA LEU A 189 11.66 0.48 8.48
C LEU A 189 12.34 0.93 7.19
N GLY A 190 11.65 1.72 6.35
CA GLY A 190 12.19 2.25 5.09
C GLY A 190 13.42 3.15 5.31
N THR A 191 13.42 3.95 6.38
CA THR A 191 14.62 4.72 6.76
C THR A 191 15.76 3.78 7.13
N GLY A 192 15.48 2.68 7.83
CA GLY A 192 16.48 1.68 8.16
C GLY A 192 17.03 0.92 6.95
N GLU A 193 16.21 0.70 5.92
CA GLU A 193 16.62 0.09 4.65
C GLU A 193 17.61 0.98 3.91
N ILE A 194 17.36 2.29 3.89
CA ILE A 194 18.20 3.26 3.19
C ILE A 194 19.49 3.55 3.98
N VAL A 195 19.36 3.82 5.28
CA VAL A 195 20.48 4.31 6.12
C VAL A 195 21.35 3.16 6.66
N TYR A 196 20.74 2.05 7.05
CA TYR A 196 21.43 0.92 7.67
C TYR A 196 21.52 -0.30 6.75
N HIS A 197 21.13 -0.15 5.49
CA HIS A 197 21.11 -1.23 4.49
C HIS A 197 20.32 -2.47 4.95
N LEU A 198 19.27 -2.29 5.75
CA LEU A 198 18.45 -3.41 6.23
C LEU A 198 17.60 -4.01 5.08
N PRO A 199 17.15 -5.27 5.21
CA PRO A 199 16.23 -5.88 4.25
C PRO A 199 14.92 -5.07 4.09
N PRO A 200 14.33 -5.00 2.87
CA PRO A 200 13.24 -4.07 2.52
C PRO A 200 11.84 -4.35 3.12
N LEU A 201 11.74 -4.49 4.44
CA LEU A 201 10.53 -4.90 5.18
C LEU A 201 9.42 -3.84 5.29
N SER A 202 9.65 -2.62 4.82
CA SER A 202 8.72 -1.49 4.86
C SER A 202 7.38 -1.82 4.19
N SER A 203 7.39 -2.56 3.08
CA SER A 203 6.17 -2.99 2.38
C SER A 203 5.42 -4.11 3.09
N VAL A 204 6.11 -4.95 3.87
CA VAL A 204 5.47 -5.96 4.74
C VAL A 204 4.65 -5.25 5.82
N ALA A 205 5.25 -4.28 6.50
CA ALA A 205 4.61 -3.55 7.59
C ALA A 205 3.34 -2.83 7.12
N ILE A 206 3.40 -2.12 5.98
CA ILE A 206 2.23 -1.42 5.44
C ILE A 206 1.15 -2.41 4.99
N SER A 207 1.53 -3.53 4.34
CA SER A 207 0.58 -4.52 3.82
C SER A 207 -0.17 -5.24 4.92
N ILE A 208 0.56 -5.79 5.90
CA ILE A 208 -0.05 -6.44 7.06
C ILE A 208 -0.86 -5.42 7.86
N GLY A 209 -0.32 -4.23 8.09
CA GLY A 209 -0.99 -3.18 8.85
C GLY A 209 -2.32 -2.75 8.24
N ILE A 210 -2.37 -2.53 6.92
CA ILE A 210 -3.61 -2.24 6.18
C ILE A 210 -4.57 -3.43 6.27
N ALA A 211 -4.11 -4.66 6.06
CA ALA A 211 -4.95 -5.86 6.11
C ALA A 211 -5.58 -6.07 7.50
N VAL A 212 -4.79 -5.98 8.57
CA VAL A 212 -5.27 -6.09 9.96
C VAL A 212 -6.25 -4.97 10.29
N SER A 213 -5.91 -3.72 9.94
CA SER A 213 -6.78 -2.56 10.16
C SER A 213 -8.13 -2.74 9.47
N SER A 214 -8.13 -3.31 8.26
CA SER A 214 -9.33 -3.56 7.47
C SER A 214 -10.29 -4.57 8.11
N LEU A 215 -9.81 -5.41 9.03
CA LEU A 215 -10.65 -6.37 9.74
C LEU A 215 -11.69 -5.68 10.65
N SER A 216 -11.49 -4.42 11.04
CA SER A 216 -12.52 -3.64 11.77
C SER A 216 -13.83 -3.56 10.98
N PHE A 217 -13.78 -3.64 9.66
CA PHE A 217 -14.95 -3.60 8.77
C PHE A 217 -15.44 -4.99 8.35
N LYS A 218 -14.90 -6.10 8.88
CA LYS A 218 -15.24 -7.45 8.41
C LYS A 218 -16.73 -7.78 8.62
N THR A 219 -17.33 -7.36 9.73
CA THR A 219 -18.71 -7.67 10.11
C THR A 219 -19.72 -6.97 9.18
N LYS A 220 -20.73 -7.71 8.69
CA LYS A 220 -21.67 -7.27 7.63
C LYS A 220 -22.60 -6.12 8.02
N HIS A 221 -22.81 -5.87 9.31
CA HIS A 221 -23.84 -4.93 9.78
C HIS A 221 -23.47 -3.45 9.69
N VAL A 222 -22.19 -3.10 9.46
CA VAL A 222 -21.71 -1.73 9.76
C VAL A 222 -21.61 -0.81 8.54
N LEU A 223 -21.90 -1.31 7.32
CA LEU A 223 -21.81 -0.51 6.08
C LEU A 223 -23.13 -0.55 5.30
N ALA A 224 -24.26 -0.46 6.00
CA ALA A 224 -25.57 -0.32 5.39
C ALA A 224 -25.80 1.14 4.96
N SER A 225 -25.47 1.43 3.71
CA SER A 225 -26.07 2.51 2.91
C SER A 225 -26.10 2.08 1.45
#